data_AF-A0A1V6FKG0-F1
#
_entry.id   AF-A0A1V6FKG0-F1
#
_cell.length_a   1.000
_cell.length_b   1.000
_cell.length_c   1.000
_cell.angle_alpha   90.00
_cell.angle_beta   90.00
_cell.angle_gamma   90.00
#
_symmetry.space_group_name_H-M   'P 1'
#
loop_
_entity.id
_entity.type
_entity.pdbx_description
1 polymer ?
#
loop_
_entity_poly.entity_id
_entity_poly.type
_entity_poly.pdbx_seq_one_letter_code
_entity_poly.pdbx_strand_id
1 'polypeptide(L)'
;MKVITVLGLTGSGKTTVIEGIISELKKRGYTVGSIKQIHNENFKMDTEGKNTWRHRQAGADTVTARSHQETDILYPGELPIYEVLSHYSEDFVIMEGVRDAVVPEIITCKEEELPVISPLTIAISGRYANNKDKEYKGLPVINGTLENKHLVDLIISKTPVLMPDIDPKCCSKCGYDCRTFLSKLLKEEVKQDDCVLRKGGISLRINGDEIPMVPFVENILKNEILGVVKELKGYKNNSNIEIKFLSD
;
A
#
# COMPACT_ATOMS: atom_id res chain seq x y z
N MET A 1 -7.81 2.05 -0.22
CA MET A 1 -6.62 2.75 0.30
C MET A 1 -5.65 3.16 -0.79
N LYS A 2 -4.90 4.24 -0.55
CA LYS A 2 -3.72 4.71 -1.27
C LYS A 2 -2.51 4.58 -0.36
N VAL A 3 -1.37 4.16 -0.88
CA VAL A 3 -0.16 3.90 -0.06
C VAL A 3 1.01 4.63 -0.69
N ILE A 4 1.84 5.26 0.15
CA ILE A 4 3.13 5.82 -0.27
C ILE A 4 4.22 5.40 0.70
N THR A 5 5.47 5.41 0.23
CA THR A 5 6.65 5.24 1.09
C THR A 5 7.52 6.49 1.06
N VAL A 6 8.02 6.88 2.23
CA VAL A 6 8.97 7.97 2.40
C VAL A 6 10.32 7.37 2.75
N LEU A 7 11.29 7.58 1.86
CA LEU A 7 12.63 7.01 1.95
C LEU A 7 13.68 8.09 2.23
N GLY A 8 14.82 7.68 2.76
CA GLY A 8 15.94 8.57 3.05
C GLY A 8 16.80 8.07 4.21
N LEU A 9 17.99 8.63 4.35
CA LEU A 9 18.89 8.27 5.45
C LEU A 9 18.51 8.95 6.76
N THR A 10 19.04 8.47 7.89
CA THR A 10 18.85 9.12 9.19
C THR A 10 19.27 10.59 9.12
N GLY A 11 18.44 11.48 9.68
CA GLY A 11 18.68 12.93 9.66
C GLY A 11 18.20 13.65 8.39
N SER A 12 17.67 12.97 7.38
CA SER A 12 17.15 13.62 6.15
C SER A 12 15.86 14.43 6.33
N GLY A 13 15.21 14.34 7.49
CA GLY A 13 13.91 14.98 7.75
C GLY A 13 12.68 14.12 7.44
N LYS A 14 12.85 12.81 7.19
CA LYS A 14 11.74 11.85 6.96
C LYS A 14 10.56 12.03 7.91
N THR A 15 10.81 11.90 9.21
CA THR A 15 9.76 11.90 10.23
C THR A 15 8.97 13.19 10.21
N THR A 16 9.63 14.34 10.09
CA THR A 16 8.97 15.65 9.97
C THR A 16 8.10 15.76 8.72
N VAL A 17 8.58 15.26 7.57
CA VAL A 17 7.79 15.22 6.33
C VAL A 17 6.56 14.33 6.49
N ILE A 18 6.72 13.15 7.10
CA ILE A 18 5.63 12.19 7.35
C ILE A 18 4.59 12.77 8.30
N GLU A 19 5.01 13.38 9.42
CA GLU A 19 4.11 14.07 10.36
C GLU A 19 3.30 15.17 9.66
N GLY A 20 3.96 15.95 8.80
CA GLY A 20 3.31 16.96 7.97
C GLY A 20 2.23 16.36 7.05
N ILE A 21 2.58 15.30 6.31
CA ILE A 21 1.66 14.60 5.39
C ILE A 21 0.45 14.05 6.17
N ILE A 22 0.68 13.33 7.27
CA ILE A 22 -0.38 12.74 8.09
C ILE A 22 -1.30 13.84 8.61
N SER A 23 -0.74 14.89 9.22
CA SER A 23 -1.51 15.99 9.80
C SER A 23 -2.39 16.70 8.77
N GLU A 24 -1.85 16.99 7.58
CA GLU A 24 -2.60 17.67 6.52
C GLU A 24 -3.64 16.75 5.86
N LEU A 25 -3.37 15.46 5.68
CA LEU A 25 -4.38 14.49 5.22
C LEU A 25 -5.53 14.36 6.24
N LYS A 26 -5.21 14.24 7.54
CA LYS A 26 -6.21 14.20 8.63
C LYS A 26 -7.05 15.48 8.64
N LYS A 27 -6.43 16.64 8.48
CA LYS A 27 -7.12 17.93 8.40
C LYS A 27 -8.10 18.03 7.23
N ARG A 28 -7.81 17.32 6.13
CA ARG A 28 -8.68 17.22 4.94
C ARG A 28 -9.79 16.17 5.07
N GLY A 29 -9.89 15.49 6.22
CA GLY A 29 -10.95 14.54 6.51
C GLY A 29 -10.63 13.09 6.14
N TYR A 30 -9.40 12.78 5.70
CA TYR A 30 -9.00 11.40 5.41
C TYR A 30 -8.71 10.62 6.69
N THR A 31 -8.92 9.31 6.63
CA THR A 31 -8.35 8.35 7.58
C THR A 31 -6.92 8.00 7.14
N VAL A 32 -5.99 7.88 8.10
CA VAL A 32 -4.56 7.73 7.79
C VAL A 32 -3.92 6.74 8.75
N GLY A 33 -3.38 5.66 8.19
CA GLY A 33 -2.50 4.72 8.88
C GLY A 33 -1.03 5.06 8.63
N SER A 34 -0.14 4.49 9.44
CA SER A 34 1.30 4.60 9.25
C SER A 34 2.00 3.27 9.51
N ILE A 35 3.10 3.04 8.79
CA ILE A 35 4.00 1.89 8.99
C ILE A 35 5.40 2.44 9.09
N LYS A 36 6.20 1.94 10.02
CA LYS A 36 7.62 2.27 10.11
C LYS A 36 8.46 1.01 10.05
N GLN A 37 9.29 0.90 9.02
CA GLN A 37 10.29 -0.16 8.95
C GLN A 37 11.42 0.16 9.92
N ILE A 38 11.74 -0.80 10.79
CA ILE A 38 12.87 -0.69 11.71
C ILE A 38 13.98 -1.58 11.18
N HIS A 39 15.06 -0.98 10.68
CA HIS A 39 16.19 -1.71 10.09
C HIS A 39 17.17 -2.31 11.12
N ASN A 40 16.82 -2.34 12.40
CA ASN A 40 17.62 -3.01 13.43
C ASN A 40 17.17 -4.47 13.52
N GLU A 41 18.04 -5.40 13.13
CA GLU A 41 17.78 -6.85 13.16
C GLU A 41 17.41 -7.37 14.56
N ASN A 42 17.84 -6.68 15.62
CA ASN A 42 17.55 -7.05 17.01
C ASN A 42 16.31 -6.30 17.56
N PHE A 43 15.55 -5.60 16.73
CA PHE A 43 14.38 -4.87 17.21
C PHE A 43 13.32 -5.82 17.78
N LYS A 44 12.92 -5.54 19.03
CA LYS A 44 11.77 -6.15 19.68
C LYS A 44 11.07 -5.05 20.49
N MET A 45 9.79 -4.81 20.19
CA MET A 45 8.97 -3.89 20.97
C MET A 45 8.58 -4.51 22.32
N ASP A 46 8.41 -5.83 22.36
CA ASP A 46 8.05 -6.58 23.56
C ASP A 46 9.20 -6.63 24.57
N THR A 47 8.87 -6.59 25.86
CA THR A 47 9.87 -6.57 26.93
C THR A 47 10.14 -7.98 27.44
N GLU A 48 11.41 -8.38 27.43
CA GLU A 48 11.84 -9.69 27.93
C GLU A 48 11.41 -9.95 29.38
N GLY A 49 10.93 -11.18 29.65
CA GLY A 49 10.46 -11.62 30.97
C GLY A 49 9.04 -11.15 31.35
N LYS A 50 8.41 -10.25 30.58
CA LYS A 50 7.01 -9.84 30.83
C LYS A 50 6.00 -10.87 30.30
N ASN A 51 4.72 -10.68 30.62
CA ASN A 51 3.68 -11.68 30.36
C ASN A 51 3.53 -12.02 28.87
N THR A 52 3.47 -11.01 28.00
CA THR A 52 3.41 -11.17 26.54
C THR A 52 4.61 -11.95 25.99
N TRP A 53 5.80 -11.62 26.46
CA TRP A 53 7.02 -12.35 26.11
C TRP A 53 6.95 -13.81 26.60
N ARG A 54 6.47 -14.05 27.83
CA ARG A 54 6.32 -15.40 28.38
C ARG A 54 5.27 -16.22 27.62
N HIS A 55 4.20 -15.60 27.12
CA HIS A 55 3.22 -16.26 26.27
C HIS A 55 3.86 -16.73 24.96
N ARG A 56 4.67 -15.87 24.33
CA ARG A 56 5.43 -16.23 23.12
C ARG A 56 6.41 -17.39 23.38
N GLN A 57 7.18 -17.33 24.48
CA GLN A 57 8.11 -18.41 24.82
C GLN A 57 7.41 -19.72 25.18
N ALA A 58 6.13 -19.67 25.59
CA ALA A 58 5.31 -20.86 25.77
C ALA A 58 4.82 -21.48 24.46
N GLY A 59 5.06 -20.84 23.31
CA GLY A 59 4.71 -21.35 21.98
C GLY A 59 3.45 -20.73 21.37
N ALA A 60 2.98 -19.57 21.86
CA ALA A 60 1.88 -18.87 21.20
C ALA A 60 2.33 -18.29 19.86
N ASP A 61 1.64 -18.67 18.77
CA ASP A 61 1.92 -18.16 17.41
C ASP A 61 1.61 -16.66 17.30
N THR A 62 0.51 -16.21 17.89
CA THR A 62 0.10 -14.80 17.93
C THR A 62 -0.11 -14.37 19.38
N VAL A 63 0.48 -13.24 19.76
CA VAL A 63 0.31 -12.65 21.09
C VAL A 63 -0.35 -11.29 20.94
N THR A 64 -1.36 -11.00 21.76
CA THR A 64 -2.01 -9.68 21.80
C THR A 64 -1.91 -9.08 23.19
N ALA A 65 -1.42 -7.86 23.29
CA ALA A 65 -1.58 -7.00 24.46
C ALA A 65 -2.78 -6.09 24.21
N ARG A 66 -3.72 -6.00 25.16
CA ARG A 66 -4.93 -5.20 24.99
C ARG A 66 -5.30 -4.47 26.27
N SER A 67 -5.57 -3.18 26.14
CA SER A 67 -6.03 -2.31 27.21
C SER A 67 -7.16 -1.40 26.72
N HIS A 68 -7.61 -0.48 27.58
CA HIS A 68 -8.54 0.58 27.18
C HIS A 68 -7.92 1.63 26.26
N GLN A 69 -6.59 1.77 26.27
CA GLN A 69 -5.87 2.81 25.52
C GLN A 69 -5.29 2.30 24.20
N GLU A 70 -4.88 1.02 24.16
CA GLU A 70 -4.15 0.46 23.02
C GLU A 70 -4.39 -1.04 22.87
N THR A 71 -4.13 -1.54 21.66
CA THR A 71 -4.11 -2.97 21.35
C THR A 71 -2.93 -3.24 20.42
N ASP A 72 -1.99 -4.06 20.90
CA ASP A 72 -0.80 -4.46 20.16
C ASP A 72 -0.90 -5.93 19.80
N ILE A 73 -0.85 -6.23 18.50
CA ILE A 73 -0.79 -7.61 17.99
C ILE A 73 0.65 -7.87 17.58
N LEU A 74 1.29 -8.85 18.22
CA LEU A 74 2.69 -9.18 18.02
C LEU A 74 2.83 -10.45 17.20
N TYR A 75 3.10 -10.29 15.92
CA TYR A 75 3.48 -11.37 15.02
C TYR A 75 4.95 -11.80 15.22
N PRO A 76 5.27 -13.07 15.00
CA PRO A 76 6.65 -13.55 14.97
C PRO A 76 7.29 -13.26 13.61
N GLY A 77 8.51 -12.71 13.62
CA GLY A 77 9.27 -12.44 12.40
C GLY A 77 8.82 -11.22 11.60
N GLU A 78 9.34 -11.09 10.38
CA GLU A 78 8.98 -10.05 9.42
C GLU A 78 7.83 -10.56 8.53
N LEU A 79 6.68 -9.89 8.60
CA LEU A 79 5.56 -10.17 7.70
C LEU A 79 5.81 -9.53 6.33
N PRO A 80 5.40 -10.17 5.22
CA PRO A 80 5.36 -9.53 3.92
C PRO A 80 4.55 -8.22 3.99
N ILE A 81 5.05 -7.14 3.38
CA ILE A 81 4.42 -5.82 3.52
C ILE A 81 2.94 -5.80 3.07
N TYR A 82 2.57 -6.58 2.06
CA TYR A 82 1.18 -6.68 1.61
C TYR A 82 0.26 -7.40 2.61
N GLU A 83 0.80 -8.31 3.42
CA GLU A 83 0.06 -8.89 4.56
C GLU A 83 -0.13 -7.84 5.66
N VAL A 84 0.90 -7.05 5.97
CA VAL A 84 0.78 -5.93 6.92
C VAL A 84 -0.28 -4.94 6.47
N LEU A 85 -0.27 -4.54 5.19
CA LEU A 85 -1.26 -3.62 4.62
C LEU A 85 -2.69 -4.17 4.65
N SER A 86 -2.88 -5.49 4.68
CA SER A 86 -4.22 -6.11 4.78
C SER A 86 -4.92 -5.81 6.11
N HIS A 87 -4.18 -5.41 7.15
CA HIS A 87 -4.74 -5.01 8.44
C HIS A 87 -5.24 -3.56 8.48
N TYR A 88 -4.99 -2.77 7.43
CA TYR A 88 -5.38 -1.37 7.36
C TYR A 88 -6.72 -1.21 6.62
N SER A 89 -7.51 -0.25 7.06
CA SER A 89 -8.81 0.11 6.44
C SER A 89 -8.89 1.59 6.04
N GLU A 90 -7.80 2.32 6.25
CA GLU A 90 -7.70 3.75 6.06
C GLU A 90 -7.63 4.17 4.59
N ASP A 91 -7.98 5.41 4.31
CA ASP A 91 -7.89 6.01 2.98
C ASP A 91 -6.44 6.08 2.51
N PHE A 92 -5.52 6.41 3.42
CA PHE A 92 -4.09 6.51 3.18
C PHE A 92 -3.27 5.69 4.18
N VAL A 93 -2.19 5.07 3.71
CA VAL A 93 -1.12 4.53 4.57
C VAL A 93 0.21 5.16 4.19
N ILE A 94 0.89 5.77 5.18
CA ILE A 94 2.18 6.44 4.98
C ILE A 94 3.28 5.56 5.59
N MET A 95 4.17 5.04 4.75
CA MET A 95 5.25 4.16 5.19
C MET A 95 6.57 4.92 5.34
N GLU A 96 7.31 4.64 6.41
CA GLU A 96 8.67 5.12 6.63
C GLU A 96 9.67 3.99 6.36
N GLY A 97 10.54 4.16 5.36
CA GLY A 97 11.68 3.26 5.14
C GLY A 97 11.38 1.91 4.48
N VAL A 98 10.13 1.61 4.16
CA VAL A 98 9.71 0.37 3.45
C VAL A 98 10.11 0.45 1.98
N ARG A 99 10.89 -0.53 1.48
CA ARG A 99 11.50 -0.52 0.13
C ARG A 99 11.02 -1.64 -0.78
N ASP A 100 10.44 -2.68 -0.20
CA ASP A 100 9.92 -3.88 -0.83
C ASP A 100 8.45 -3.75 -1.28
N ALA A 101 7.86 -2.56 -1.17
CA ALA A 101 6.52 -2.27 -1.66
C ALA A 101 6.52 -1.61 -3.04
N VAL A 102 5.58 -2.01 -3.90
CA VAL A 102 5.33 -1.38 -5.21
C VAL A 102 4.35 -0.22 -5.05
N VAL A 103 4.87 0.90 -4.54
CA VAL A 103 4.08 2.12 -4.25
C VAL A 103 4.86 3.39 -4.64
N PRO A 104 4.18 4.54 -4.84
CA PRO A 104 4.87 5.80 -5.07
C PRO A 104 5.81 6.19 -3.92
N GLU A 105 6.96 6.76 -4.28
CA GLU A 105 8.04 7.08 -3.36
C GLU A 105 8.23 8.59 -3.21
N ILE A 106 8.40 9.08 -1.99
CA ILE A 106 8.95 10.40 -1.69
C ILE A 106 10.36 10.21 -1.16
N ILE A 107 11.35 10.83 -1.81
CA ILE A 107 12.74 10.75 -1.37
C ILE A 107 13.07 11.96 -0.51
N THR A 108 13.52 11.71 0.72
CA THR A 108 14.08 12.73 1.59
C THR A 108 15.59 12.60 1.62
N CYS A 109 16.27 13.74 1.59
CA CYS A 109 17.72 13.80 1.54
C CYS A 109 18.24 14.91 2.47
N LYS A 110 19.49 14.80 2.92
CA LYS A 110 20.17 15.92 3.59
C LYS A 110 20.52 17.00 2.57
N GLU A 111 20.85 18.20 3.03
CA GLU A 111 21.12 19.36 2.15
C GLU A 111 22.35 19.16 1.27
N GLU A 112 23.33 18.41 1.76
CA GLU A 112 24.66 18.22 1.20
C GLU A 112 24.78 16.93 0.40
N GLU A 113 23.72 16.11 0.42
CA GLU A 113 23.65 14.82 -0.25
C GLU A 113 22.76 14.93 -1.50
N LEU A 114 23.05 14.11 -2.53
CA LEU A 114 22.21 14.05 -3.72
C LEU A 114 21.08 13.01 -3.54
N PRO A 115 19.83 13.34 -3.88
CA PRO A 115 18.73 12.39 -3.81
C PRO A 115 18.94 11.17 -4.71
N VAL A 116 18.74 9.97 -4.14
CA VAL A 116 18.72 8.72 -4.90
C VAL A 116 17.26 8.39 -5.25
N ILE A 117 16.92 8.56 -6.53
CA ILE A 117 15.56 8.38 -7.04
C ILE A 117 15.41 7.01 -7.72
N SER A 118 14.17 6.53 -7.79
CA SER A 118 13.78 5.36 -8.56
C SER A 118 12.69 5.72 -9.58
N PRO A 119 12.33 4.80 -10.49
CA PRO A 119 11.21 5.00 -11.41
C PRO A 119 9.83 5.19 -10.74
N LEU A 120 9.72 4.98 -9.42
CA LEU A 120 8.50 5.19 -8.62
C LEU A 120 8.53 6.51 -7.83
N THR A 121 9.62 7.27 -7.89
CA THR A 121 9.73 8.54 -7.16
C THR A 121 8.83 9.60 -7.77
N ILE A 122 8.00 10.24 -6.95
CA ILE A 122 7.08 11.32 -7.37
C ILE A 122 7.53 12.71 -6.90
N ALA A 123 8.35 12.79 -5.85
CA ALA A 123 8.86 14.05 -5.32
C ALA A 123 10.12 13.86 -4.47
N ILE A 124 10.90 14.94 -4.36
CA ILE A 124 11.99 15.07 -3.39
C ILE A 124 11.53 16.02 -2.27
N SER A 125 11.85 15.68 -1.02
CA SER A 125 11.57 16.51 0.15
C SER A 125 12.67 16.37 1.20
N GLY A 126 12.34 16.62 2.47
CA GLY A 126 13.30 16.63 3.57
C GLY A 126 14.18 17.87 3.56
N ARG A 127 15.34 17.79 4.20
CA ARG A 127 16.25 18.94 4.35
C ARG A 127 16.78 19.45 3.01
N TYR A 128 16.97 18.56 2.03
CA TYR A 128 17.36 18.94 0.67
C TYR A 128 16.48 20.03 0.07
N ALA A 129 15.17 20.01 0.36
CA ALA A 129 14.22 21.01 -0.12
C ALA A 129 14.31 22.38 0.59
N ASN A 130 15.27 22.58 1.50
CA ASN A 130 15.56 23.90 2.07
C ASN A 130 16.32 24.80 1.08
N ASN A 131 17.11 24.20 0.18
CA ASN A 131 18.02 24.91 -0.72
C ASN A 131 17.43 25.08 -2.13
N LYS A 132 16.45 25.99 -2.23
CA LYS A 132 15.87 26.74 -3.38
C LYS A 132 15.58 26.07 -4.75
N ASP A 133 16.29 25.05 -5.20
CA ASP A 133 15.97 24.39 -6.46
C ASP A 133 14.63 23.65 -6.32
N LYS A 134 13.65 24.04 -7.15
CA LYS A 134 12.29 23.49 -7.11
C LYS A 134 12.14 22.18 -7.87
N GLU A 135 13.20 21.70 -8.49
CA GLU A 135 13.20 20.52 -9.33
C GLU A 135 14.53 19.77 -9.25
N TYR A 136 14.46 18.44 -9.28
CA TYR A 136 15.61 17.55 -9.38
C TYR A 136 15.31 16.46 -10.40
N LYS A 137 16.03 16.46 -11.53
CA LYS A 137 15.87 15.48 -12.63
C LYS A 137 14.41 15.34 -13.11
N GLY A 138 13.70 16.44 -13.31
CA GLY A 138 12.29 16.41 -13.75
C GLY A 138 11.28 16.15 -12.64
N LEU A 139 11.71 15.96 -11.39
CA LEU A 139 10.82 15.73 -10.24
C LEU A 139 10.74 16.97 -9.37
N PRO A 140 9.55 17.31 -8.83
CA PRO A 140 9.41 18.45 -7.95
C PRO A 140 10.17 18.24 -6.64
N VAL A 141 10.90 19.28 -6.22
CA VAL A 141 11.51 19.38 -4.89
C VAL A 141 10.59 20.26 -4.05
N ILE A 142 9.95 19.67 -3.03
CA ILE A 142 8.92 20.34 -2.23
C ILE A 142 9.35 20.37 -0.78
N ASN A 143 9.36 21.57 -0.21
CA ASN A 143 9.65 21.72 1.21
C ASN A 143 8.44 21.25 2.04
N GLY A 144 8.53 20.06 2.65
CA GLY A 144 7.40 19.45 3.35
C GLY A 144 6.92 20.21 4.60
N THR A 145 7.69 21.18 5.11
CA THR A 145 7.27 22.02 6.25
C THR A 145 6.63 23.32 5.82
N LEU A 146 7.17 23.96 4.76
CA LEU A 146 6.66 25.24 4.25
C LEU A 146 5.53 25.08 3.22
N GLU A 147 5.59 24.02 2.42
CA GLU A 147 4.71 23.75 1.28
C GLU A 147 3.93 22.44 1.48
N ASN A 148 3.65 22.07 2.73
CA ASN A 148 3.00 20.80 3.08
C ASN A 148 1.69 20.55 2.30
N LYS A 149 0.87 21.59 2.10
CA LYS A 149 -0.36 21.49 1.30
C LYS A 149 -0.09 21.04 -0.13
N HIS A 150 0.93 21.63 -0.77
CA HIS A 150 1.32 21.32 -2.14
C HIS A 150 1.88 19.89 -2.23
N LEU A 151 2.66 19.46 -1.24
CA LEU A 151 3.13 18.06 -1.17
C LEU A 151 1.95 17.08 -1.07
N VAL A 152 0.96 17.39 -0.22
CA VAL A 152 -0.24 16.54 -0.08
C VAL A 152 -1.14 16.58 -1.31
N ASP A 153 -1.28 17.72 -1.98
CA ASP A 153 -1.99 17.82 -3.27
C ASP A 153 -1.37 16.88 -4.32
N LEU A 154 -0.03 16.88 -4.40
CA LEU A 154 0.71 15.98 -5.27
C LEU A 154 0.49 14.51 -4.90
N ILE A 155 0.55 14.16 -3.60
CA ILE A 155 0.30 12.80 -3.11
C ILE A 155 -1.11 12.34 -3.50
N ILE A 156 -2.14 13.16 -3.25
CA ILE A 156 -3.53 12.79 -3.57
C ILE A 156 -3.69 12.58 -5.07
N SER A 157 -3.07 13.42 -5.89
CA SER A 157 -3.15 13.39 -7.35
C SER A 157 -2.38 12.21 -7.96
N LYS A 158 -1.12 12.02 -7.59
CA LYS A 158 -0.21 11.05 -8.22
C LYS A 158 -0.31 9.65 -7.65
N THR A 159 -0.85 9.46 -6.45
CA THR A 159 -0.92 8.12 -5.84
C THR A 159 -2.18 7.39 -6.32
N PRO A 160 -2.05 6.28 -7.08
CA PRO A 160 -3.19 5.46 -7.44
C PRO A 160 -3.68 4.68 -6.22
N VAL A 161 -4.85 4.05 -6.35
CA VAL A 161 -5.28 3.05 -5.36
C VAL A 161 -4.25 1.90 -5.36
N LEU A 162 -3.95 1.33 -4.19
CA LEU A 162 -2.91 0.30 -4.02
C LEU A 162 -2.98 -0.76 -5.12
N MET A 163 -1.88 -0.92 -5.84
CA MET A 163 -1.73 -1.92 -6.88
C MET A 163 -1.24 -3.23 -6.25
N PRO A 164 -1.61 -4.39 -6.80
CA PRO A 164 -1.06 -5.65 -6.33
C PRO A 164 0.42 -5.77 -6.70
N ASP A 165 1.18 -6.58 -5.97
CA ASP A 165 2.55 -6.99 -6.31
C ASP A 165 2.59 -8.49 -6.54
N ILE A 166 2.36 -8.89 -7.78
CA ILE A 166 2.24 -10.28 -8.18
C ILE A 166 3.53 -10.69 -8.88
N ASP A 167 4.04 -11.88 -8.54
CA ASP A 167 5.18 -12.47 -9.26
C ASP A 167 4.91 -12.43 -10.78
N PRO A 168 5.84 -11.92 -11.60
CA PRO A 168 5.68 -11.82 -13.05
C PRO A 168 5.37 -13.17 -13.73
N LYS A 169 5.79 -14.30 -13.14
CA LYS A 169 5.44 -15.66 -13.59
C LYS A 169 3.95 -15.96 -13.42
N CYS A 170 3.30 -15.34 -12.44
CA CYS A 170 1.87 -15.47 -12.17
C CYS A 170 1.04 -14.48 -12.99
N CYS A 171 1.54 -13.26 -13.23
CA CYS A 171 0.82 -12.27 -14.04
C CYS A 171 1.76 -11.28 -14.75
N SER A 172 1.63 -11.21 -16.08
CA SER A 172 2.22 -10.16 -16.94
C SER A 172 1.27 -9.76 -18.08
N LYS A 173 -0.05 -9.92 -17.88
CA LYS A 173 -1.05 -9.80 -18.97
C LYS A 173 -1.20 -8.39 -19.55
N CYS A 174 -0.85 -7.36 -18.80
CA CYS A 174 -0.79 -5.99 -19.31
C CYS A 174 0.54 -5.66 -20.03
N GLY A 175 1.45 -6.63 -20.14
CA GLY A 175 2.76 -6.48 -20.80
C GLY A 175 3.89 -6.04 -19.87
N TYR A 176 3.64 -5.90 -18.56
CA TYR A 176 4.59 -5.39 -17.56
C TYR A 176 4.48 -6.18 -16.25
N ASP A 177 5.57 -6.19 -15.47
CA ASP A 177 5.47 -6.47 -14.04
C ASP A 177 4.79 -5.29 -13.30
N CYS A 178 4.33 -5.53 -12.07
CA CYS A 178 3.60 -4.54 -11.29
C CYS A 178 4.39 -3.24 -11.05
N ARG A 179 5.72 -3.35 -10.83
CA ARG A 179 6.60 -2.19 -10.60
C ARG A 179 6.72 -1.31 -11.84
N THR A 180 6.95 -1.92 -13.00
CA THR A 180 7.07 -1.25 -14.29
C THR A 180 5.74 -0.63 -14.69
N PHE A 181 4.63 -1.34 -14.47
CA PHE A 181 3.29 -0.80 -14.69
C PHE A 181 3.04 0.45 -13.85
N LEU A 182 3.35 0.43 -12.55
CA LEU A 182 3.20 1.61 -11.69
C LEU A 182 4.09 2.76 -12.17
N SER A 183 5.34 2.51 -12.55
CA SER A 183 6.21 3.55 -13.09
C SER A 183 5.63 4.23 -14.34
N LYS A 184 5.06 3.44 -15.27
CA LYS A 184 4.37 3.96 -16.45
C LYS A 184 3.11 4.74 -16.11
N LEU A 185 2.36 4.27 -15.10
CA LEU A 185 1.15 4.94 -14.62
C LEU A 185 1.49 6.31 -14.03
N LEU A 186 2.56 6.43 -13.24
CA LEU A 186 3.02 7.69 -12.67
C LEU A 186 3.47 8.71 -13.73
N LYS A 187 3.96 8.21 -14.87
CA LYS A 187 4.31 8.99 -16.07
C LYS A 187 3.13 9.23 -17.02
N GLU A 188 1.93 8.78 -16.66
CA GLU A 188 0.70 8.91 -17.46
C GLU A 188 0.79 8.22 -18.84
N GLU A 189 1.69 7.25 -18.98
CA GLU A 189 1.86 6.44 -20.21
C GLU A 189 0.82 5.32 -20.32
N VAL A 190 0.23 4.93 -19.18
CA VAL A 190 -0.86 3.95 -19.07
C VAL A 190 -1.91 4.46 -18.09
N LYS A 191 -3.12 3.90 -18.13
CA LYS A 191 -4.20 4.18 -17.17
C LYS A 191 -4.25 3.08 -16.12
N GLN A 192 -4.73 3.42 -14.92
CA GLN A 192 -4.85 2.45 -13.83
C GLN A 192 -5.73 1.25 -14.21
N ASP A 193 -6.77 1.49 -15.01
CA ASP A 193 -7.67 0.46 -15.53
C ASP A 193 -7.00 -0.46 -16.56
N ASP A 194 -5.83 -0.14 -17.10
CA ASP A 194 -5.11 -1.03 -18.02
C ASP A 194 -4.56 -2.28 -17.31
N CYS A 195 -4.56 -2.30 -15.97
CA CYS A 195 -4.26 -3.50 -15.20
C CYS A 195 -5.42 -4.49 -15.28
N VAL A 196 -5.17 -5.67 -15.87
CA VAL A 196 -6.18 -6.72 -16.08
C VAL A 196 -6.78 -7.22 -14.76
N LEU A 197 -5.99 -7.24 -13.67
CA LEU A 197 -6.44 -7.61 -12.32
C LEU A 197 -7.46 -6.63 -11.71
N ARG A 198 -7.50 -5.38 -12.19
CA ARG A 198 -8.47 -4.39 -11.72
C ARG A 198 -9.74 -4.33 -12.55
N LYS A 199 -9.72 -4.88 -13.78
CA LYS A 199 -10.92 -5.00 -14.61
C LYS A 199 -11.85 -6.15 -14.16
N GLY A 200 -11.79 -6.52 -12.87
CA GLY A 200 -12.45 -7.69 -12.29
C GLY A 200 -13.86 -7.88 -12.84
N GLY A 201 -14.08 -9.05 -13.44
CA GLY A 201 -15.38 -9.44 -13.98
C GLY A 201 -16.28 -10.14 -12.96
N ILE A 202 -15.74 -10.44 -11.77
CA ILE A 202 -16.37 -11.22 -10.70
C ILE A 202 -15.68 -10.90 -9.36
N SER A 203 -16.42 -10.89 -8.27
CA SER A 203 -15.87 -10.86 -6.90
C SER A 203 -16.26 -12.15 -6.17
N LEU A 204 -15.31 -12.71 -5.40
CA LEU A 204 -15.53 -13.89 -4.56
C LEU A 204 -15.30 -13.48 -3.11
N ARG A 205 -16.19 -13.90 -2.21
CA ARG A 205 -16.04 -13.66 -0.77
C ARG A 205 -16.11 -14.96 0.02
N ILE A 206 -15.27 -15.11 1.03
CA ILE A 206 -15.31 -16.21 2.02
C ILE A 206 -15.44 -15.56 3.39
N ASN A 207 -16.48 -15.92 4.14
CA ASN A 207 -16.80 -15.32 5.46
C ASN A 207 -16.95 -13.78 5.46
N GLY A 208 -17.26 -13.19 4.30
CA GLY A 208 -17.39 -11.74 4.12
C GLY A 208 -16.12 -11.06 3.58
N ASP A 209 -14.97 -11.73 3.66
CA ASP A 209 -13.69 -11.22 3.16
C ASP A 209 -13.56 -11.46 1.66
N GLU A 210 -13.14 -10.43 0.93
CA GLU A 210 -12.92 -10.52 -0.52
C GLU A 210 -11.65 -11.29 -0.85
N ILE A 211 -11.76 -12.28 -1.72
CA ILE A 211 -10.65 -13.14 -2.14
C ILE A 211 -10.06 -12.57 -3.43
N PRO A 212 -8.83 -12.02 -3.41
CA PRO A 212 -8.17 -11.57 -4.63
C PRO A 212 -7.87 -12.77 -5.52
N MET A 213 -8.22 -12.66 -6.80
CA MET A 213 -8.02 -13.73 -7.77
C MET A 213 -7.19 -13.23 -8.94
N VAL A 214 -6.34 -14.11 -9.48
CA VAL A 214 -5.67 -13.84 -10.74
C VAL A 214 -6.67 -13.94 -11.91
N PRO A 215 -6.47 -13.27 -13.06
CA PRO A 215 -7.50 -13.14 -14.08
C PRO A 215 -7.86 -14.47 -14.74
N PHE A 216 -6.96 -15.47 -14.64
CA PHE A 216 -7.26 -16.83 -15.07
C PHE A 216 -8.37 -17.46 -14.22
N VAL A 217 -8.28 -17.35 -12.89
CA VAL A 217 -9.27 -17.88 -11.94
C VAL A 217 -10.57 -17.10 -12.05
N GLU A 218 -10.51 -15.77 -12.17
CA GLU A 218 -11.70 -14.95 -12.43
C GLU A 218 -12.45 -15.39 -13.70
N ASN A 219 -11.72 -15.63 -14.79
CA ASN A 219 -12.32 -16.05 -16.05
C ASN A 219 -12.91 -17.46 -15.98
N ILE A 220 -12.26 -18.40 -15.28
CA ILE A 220 -12.83 -19.74 -15.05
C ILE A 220 -14.17 -19.61 -14.33
N LEU A 221 -14.17 -18.98 -13.16
CA LEU A 221 -15.39 -18.83 -12.35
C LEU A 221 -16.49 -18.10 -13.11
N LYS A 222 -16.15 -16.98 -13.78
CA LYS A 222 -17.10 -16.22 -14.59
C LYS A 222 -17.69 -17.05 -15.72
N ASN A 223 -16.87 -17.81 -16.45
CA ASN A 223 -17.34 -18.61 -17.59
C ASN A 223 -18.20 -19.79 -17.14
N GLU A 224 -17.84 -20.46 -16.05
CA GLU A 224 -18.64 -21.54 -15.45
C GLU A 224 -20.01 -21.01 -15.00
N ILE A 225 -20.03 -19.90 -14.25
CA ILE A 225 -21.27 -19.28 -13.76
C ILE A 225 -22.13 -18.81 -14.93
N LEU A 226 -21.57 -18.10 -15.90
CA LEU A 226 -22.32 -17.65 -17.08
C LEU A 226 -22.82 -18.81 -17.93
N GLY A 227 -22.07 -19.91 -18.02
CA GLY A 227 -22.49 -21.12 -18.73
C GLY A 227 -23.76 -21.71 -18.16
N VAL A 228 -23.90 -21.74 -16.84
CA VAL A 228 -25.12 -22.21 -16.16
C VAL A 228 -26.24 -21.19 -16.27
N VAL A 229 -25.97 -19.92 -15.94
CA VAL A 229 -27.02 -18.90 -15.78
C VAL A 229 -27.67 -18.51 -17.10
N LYS A 230 -26.94 -18.59 -18.24
CA LYS A 230 -27.49 -18.32 -19.58
C LYS A 230 -28.64 -19.23 -19.99
N GLU A 231 -28.67 -20.46 -19.46
CA GLU A 231 -29.71 -21.45 -19.75
C GLU A 231 -30.97 -21.26 -18.87
N LEU A 232 -30.91 -20.37 -17.87
CA LEU A 232 -32.01 -20.18 -16.93
C LEU A 232 -33.05 -19.18 -17.45
N LYS A 233 -34.33 -19.51 -17.25
CA LYS A 233 -35.44 -18.59 -17.54
C LYS A 233 -35.32 -17.33 -16.70
N GLY A 234 -35.32 -16.17 -17.36
CA GLY A 234 -35.23 -14.86 -16.71
C GLY A 234 -33.86 -14.20 -16.77
N TYR A 235 -32.83 -14.91 -17.24
CA TYR A 235 -31.54 -14.29 -17.55
C TYR A 235 -31.67 -13.24 -18.66
N LYS A 236 -30.99 -12.11 -18.48
CA LYS A 236 -30.77 -11.08 -19.50
C LYS A 236 -29.29 -10.73 -19.53
N ASN A 237 -28.80 -10.29 -20.69
CA ASN A 237 -27.45 -9.74 -20.76
C ASN A 237 -27.30 -8.59 -19.74
N ASN A 238 -26.20 -8.61 -18.99
CA ASN A 238 -25.90 -7.69 -17.87
C ASN A 238 -26.83 -7.81 -16.65
N SER A 239 -27.53 -8.93 -16.47
CA SER A 239 -28.17 -9.23 -15.18
C SER A 239 -27.16 -9.22 -14.03
N ASN A 240 -27.56 -8.71 -12.88
CA ASN A 240 -26.85 -8.95 -11.63
C ASN A 240 -27.02 -10.43 -11.25
N ILE A 241 -25.93 -11.14 -11.00
CA ILE A 241 -25.91 -12.56 -10.65
C ILE A 241 -25.28 -12.69 -9.28
N GLU A 242 -25.99 -13.29 -8.34
CA GLU A 242 -25.50 -13.58 -6.99
C GLU A 242 -25.61 -15.09 -6.74
N ILE A 243 -24.51 -15.72 -6.32
CA ILE A 243 -24.49 -17.13 -5.90
C ILE A 243 -24.17 -17.18 -4.41
N LYS A 244 -25.06 -17.80 -3.65
CA LYS A 244 -24.95 -18.01 -2.20
C LYS A 244 -25.01 -19.50 -1.92
N PHE A 245 -24.00 -20.01 -1.22
CA PHE A 245 -24.09 -21.31 -0.57
C PHE A 245 -24.86 -21.12 0.72
N LEU A 246 -26.05 -21.70 0.82
CA LEU A 246 -26.78 -21.76 2.07
C LEU A 246 -26.14 -22.87 2.90
N SER A 247 -25.70 -22.56 4.12
CA SER A 247 -25.27 -23.59 5.07
C SER A 247 -26.46 -24.49 5.39
N ASP A 248 -26.24 -25.81 5.33
CA ASP A 248 -27.17 -26.81 5.87
C ASP A 248 -27.32 -26.66 7.40
#